data_AF-A0A7X1WIJ7-F1
#
_entry.id   AF-A0A7X1WIJ7-F1
#
_cell.length_a   1.000
_cell.length_b   1.000
_cell.length_c   1.000
_cell.angle_alpha   90.00
_cell.angle_beta   90.00
_cell.angle_gamma   90.00
#
_symmetry.space_group_name_H-M   'P 1'
#
loop_
_entity.id
_entity.type
_entity.pdbx_description
1 polymer ?
#
loop_
_entity_poly.entity_id
_entity_poly.type
_entity_poly.pdbx_seq_one_letter_code
_entity_poly.pdbx_strand_id
1 'polypeptide(L)'
;MDATQSRVPTFAPLAFSLSIRSESAGPALASNAVHATNSIIFSALMASAGAAAVGVVLYTFMPLWLSIPLAVLPAVKCFKFAKRYFNTEYPKARVEANRNIMLKVIDAEDADRFASVVEPIVNAQYGNQEWAKVASELRVRPGADPYLYLATVFTFAPDCWKPATRRVYDLHLSGVVPDQA
;
A
#
# COMPACT_ATOMS: atom_id res chain seq x y z
N MET A 1 7.33 43.50 18.83
CA MET A 1 6.03 43.02 18.34
C MET A 1 6.11 43.11 16.84
N ASP A 2 6.42 42.01 16.17
CA ASP A 2 6.50 41.98 14.70
C ASP A 2 5.58 40.91 14.16
N ALA A 3 4.89 41.29 13.10
CA ALA A 3 3.63 40.72 12.64
C ALA A 3 3.74 39.24 12.27
N THR A 4 2.78 38.49 12.79
CA THR A 4 2.35 37.18 12.31
C THR A 4 2.15 37.22 10.79
N GLN A 5 3.15 36.80 10.02
CA GLN A 5 2.96 36.41 8.63
C GLN A 5 1.94 35.26 8.62
N SER A 6 0.72 35.56 8.18
CA SER A 6 -0.26 34.55 7.79
C SER A 6 0.35 33.72 6.66
N ARG A 7 0.92 32.56 7.02
CA ARG A 7 1.54 31.62 6.09
C ARG A 7 0.42 31.04 5.24
N VAL A 8 0.07 31.69 4.13
CA VAL A 8 -0.85 31.15 3.13
C VAL A 8 -0.39 29.72 2.83
N PRO A 9 -1.25 28.70 3.02
CA PRO A 9 -0.85 27.31 2.82
C PRO A 9 -0.62 27.05 1.33
N THR A 10 0.62 27.22 0.88
CA THR A 10 1.01 27.00 -0.53
C THR A 10 1.34 25.53 -0.77
N PHE A 11 0.85 24.96 -1.89
CA PHE A 11 1.23 23.62 -2.38
C PHE A 11 2.60 23.58 -3.10
N ALA A 12 3.29 24.72 -3.22
CA ALA A 12 4.58 24.85 -3.89
C ALA A 12 5.68 23.91 -3.36
N PRO A 13 5.94 23.79 -2.03
CA PRO A 13 6.97 22.86 -1.53
C PRO A 13 6.64 21.39 -1.82
N LEU A 14 5.37 21.00 -1.71
CA LEU A 14 4.92 19.66 -2.06
C LEU A 14 5.04 19.39 -3.57
N ALA A 15 4.64 20.34 -4.43
CA ALA A 15 4.79 20.20 -5.87
C ALA A 15 6.26 20.10 -6.31
N PHE A 16 7.15 20.85 -5.65
CA PHE A 16 8.59 20.82 -5.94
C PHE A 16 9.27 19.54 -5.44
N SER A 17 8.95 19.07 -4.23
CA SER A 17 9.46 17.78 -3.74
C SER A 17 8.99 16.61 -4.61
N LEU A 18 7.72 16.64 -5.04
CA LEU A 18 7.18 15.66 -5.98
C LEU A 18 7.81 15.78 -7.38
N SER A 19 8.16 16.97 -7.87
CA SER A 19 8.76 17.11 -9.20
C SER A 19 10.14 16.48 -9.29
N ILE A 20 10.90 16.51 -8.20
CA ILE A 20 12.22 15.90 -8.12
C ILE A 20 12.13 14.40 -7.87
N ARG A 21 11.22 13.97 -6.98
CA ARG A 21 11.24 12.61 -6.42
C ARG A 21 10.18 11.68 -7.01
N SER A 22 9.20 12.17 -7.76
CA SER A 22 8.09 11.35 -8.27
C SER A 22 8.50 10.30 -9.30
N GLU A 23 9.51 10.58 -10.14
CA GLU A 23 9.99 9.66 -11.18
C GLU A 23 10.56 8.36 -10.60
N SER A 24 11.27 8.45 -9.46
CA SER A 24 11.81 7.28 -8.76
C SER A 24 10.83 6.70 -7.73
N ALA A 25 9.99 7.53 -7.12
CA ALA A 25 9.02 7.11 -6.11
C ALA A 25 7.92 6.21 -6.69
N GLY A 26 7.36 6.54 -7.86
CA GLY A 26 6.27 5.77 -8.47
C GLY A 26 6.62 4.28 -8.69
N PRO A 27 7.73 3.97 -9.40
CA PRO A 27 8.20 2.60 -9.57
C PRO A 27 8.57 1.91 -8.25
N ALA A 28 9.19 2.63 -7.32
CA ALA A 28 9.57 2.07 -6.02
C ALA A 28 8.34 1.66 -5.19
N LEU A 29 7.27 2.47 -5.21
CA LEU A 29 5.99 2.14 -4.56
C LEU A 29 5.29 0.96 -5.24
N ALA A 30 5.25 0.96 -6.57
CA ALA A 30 4.67 -0.12 -7.36
C ALA A 30 5.40 -1.46 -7.15
N SER A 31 6.72 -1.45 -6.91
CA SER A 31 7.48 -2.67 -6.61
C SER A 31 7.08 -3.36 -5.30
N ASN A 32 6.44 -2.62 -4.39
CA ASN A 32 5.93 -3.11 -3.11
C ASN A 32 4.42 -3.30 -3.12
N ALA A 33 3.77 -3.23 -4.27
CA ALA A 33 2.32 -3.36 -4.37
C ALA A 33 1.84 -4.75 -3.90
N VAL A 34 0.70 -4.77 -3.22
CA VAL A 34 0.03 -5.96 -2.75
C VAL A 34 -1.34 -6.01 -3.39
N HIS A 35 -1.54 -6.97 -4.30
CA HIS A 35 -2.89 -7.28 -4.76
C HIS A 35 -3.60 -8.12 -3.71
N ALA A 36 -4.80 -7.71 -3.31
CA ALA A 36 -5.62 -8.46 -2.35
C ALA A 36 -5.90 -9.91 -2.80
N THR A 37 -5.97 -10.14 -4.12
CA THR A 37 -6.19 -11.47 -4.72
C THR A 37 -4.96 -12.39 -4.66
N ASN A 38 -3.77 -11.82 -4.51
CA ASN A 38 -2.52 -12.57 -4.53
C ASN A 38 -2.37 -13.48 -3.31
N SER A 39 -2.95 -13.12 -2.16
CA SER A 39 -2.85 -13.96 -0.96
C SER A 39 -3.49 -15.33 -1.16
N ILE A 40 -4.61 -15.41 -1.87
CA ILE A 40 -5.30 -16.67 -2.19
C ILE A 40 -4.50 -17.48 -3.21
N ILE A 41 -4.00 -16.83 -4.27
CA ILE A 41 -3.25 -17.49 -5.35
C ILE A 41 -1.92 -18.03 -4.82
N PHE A 42 -1.13 -17.22 -4.11
CA PHE A 42 0.15 -17.67 -3.56
C PHE A 42 -0.01 -18.69 -2.42
N SER A 43 -1.06 -18.57 -1.60
CA SER A 43 -1.33 -19.61 -0.59
C SER A 43 -1.73 -20.94 -1.23
N ALA A 44 -2.54 -20.93 -2.30
CA ALA A 44 -2.88 -22.12 -3.06
C ALA A 44 -1.65 -22.75 -3.74
N LEU A 45 -0.75 -21.94 -4.29
CA LEU A 45 0.49 -22.40 -4.93
C LEU A 45 1.49 -22.99 -3.92
N MET A 46 1.60 -22.40 -2.73
CA MET A 46 2.41 -22.97 -1.65
C MET A 46 1.80 -24.27 -1.10
N ALA A 47 0.47 -24.37 -1.08
CA ALA A 47 -0.22 -25.59 -0.69
C ALA A 47 0.00 -26.72 -1.71
N SER A 48 -0.04 -26.44 -3.00
CA SER A 48 0.22 -27.44 -4.04
C SER A 48 1.69 -27.86 -4.08
N ALA A 49 2.63 -26.93 -3.88
CA ALA A 49 4.05 -27.25 -3.75
C ALA A 49 4.33 -28.12 -2.51
N GLY A 50 3.71 -27.78 -1.37
CA GLY A 50 3.79 -28.60 -0.15
C GLY A 50 3.17 -29.98 -0.31
N ALA A 51 2.01 -30.08 -0.98
CA ALA A 51 1.36 -31.34 -1.32
C ALA A 51 2.24 -32.22 -2.21
N ALA A 52 2.85 -31.63 -3.25
CA ALA A 52 3.71 -32.34 -4.18
C ALA A 52 4.99 -32.84 -3.50
N ALA A 53 5.66 -32.01 -2.70
CA ALA A 53 6.86 -32.40 -1.98
C ALA A 53 6.60 -33.57 -1.02
N VAL A 54 5.52 -33.50 -0.25
CA VAL A 54 5.17 -34.57 0.70
C VAL A 54 4.62 -35.81 -0.01
N GLY A 55 3.87 -35.62 -1.09
CA GLY A 55 3.37 -36.72 -1.93
C GLY A 55 4.48 -37.53 -2.58
N VAL A 56 5.53 -36.87 -3.08
CA VAL A 56 6.73 -37.53 -3.63
C VAL A 56 7.47 -38.33 -2.55
N VAL A 57 7.66 -37.75 -1.36
CA VAL A 57 8.29 -38.44 -0.23
C VAL A 57 7.44 -39.62 0.28
N LEU A 58 6.12 -39.48 0.35
CA LEU A 58 5.25 -40.60 0.76
C LEU A 58 5.20 -41.69 -0.30
N TYR A 59 5.29 -41.34 -1.58
CA TYR A 59 5.31 -42.30 -2.68
C TYR A 59 6.56 -43.19 -2.70
N THR A 60 7.70 -42.73 -2.14
CA THR A 60 8.88 -43.58 -2.02
C THR A 60 8.72 -44.69 -0.97
N PHE A 61 7.78 -44.56 -0.04
CA PHE A 61 7.56 -45.53 1.04
C PHE A 61 6.19 -46.22 1.00
N MET A 62 5.22 -45.69 0.24
CA MET A 62 3.85 -46.19 0.19
C MET A 62 3.25 -46.13 -1.23
N PRO A 63 2.28 -47.01 -1.54
CA PRO A 63 1.56 -46.98 -2.80
C PRO A 63 0.84 -45.63 -3.03
N LEU A 64 0.73 -45.26 -4.31
CA LEU A 64 0.19 -43.97 -4.77
C LEU A 64 -1.24 -43.67 -4.24
N TRP A 65 -2.07 -44.71 -4.09
CA TRP A 65 -3.45 -44.58 -3.59
C TRP A 65 -3.53 -44.19 -2.11
N LEU A 66 -2.46 -44.44 -1.34
CA LEU A 66 -2.36 -44.09 0.08
C LEU A 66 -1.54 -42.81 0.31
N SER A 67 -0.55 -42.54 -0.53
CA SER A 67 0.30 -41.35 -0.43
C SER A 67 -0.44 -40.05 -0.72
N ILE A 68 -1.35 -40.06 -1.71
CA ILE A 68 -2.17 -38.89 -2.09
C ILE A 68 -3.07 -38.40 -0.94
N PRO A 69 -3.94 -39.23 -0.32
CA PRO A 69 -4.78 -38.77 0.78
C PRO A 69 -3.99 -38.36 2.02
N LEU A 70 -2.84 -39.01 2.30
CA LEU A 70 -1.98 -38.60 3.41
C LEU A 70 -1.30 -37.24 3.17
N ALA A 71 -0.98 -36.89 1.92
CA ALA A 71 -0.36 -35.60 1.57
C ALA A 71 -1.33 -34.40 1.70
N VAL A 72 -2.64 -34.64 1.77
CA VAL A 72 -3.65 -33.57 1.91
C VAL A 72 -3.50 -32.83 3.25
N LEU A 73 -3.26 -33.53 4.35
CA LEU A 73 -3.10 -32.90 5.67
C LEU A 73 -1.94 -31.89 5.74
N PRO A 74 -0.71 -32.23 5.33
CA PRO A 74 0.39 -31.28 5.26
C PRO A 74 0.12 -30.15 4.25
N ALA A 75 -0.51 -30.44 3.11
CA ALA A 75 -0.92 -29.42 2.14
C ALA A 75 -1.87 -28.38 2.76
N VAL A 76 -2.87 -28.83 3.53
CA VAL A 76 -3.82 -27.95 4.24
C VAL A 76 -3.11 -27.13 5.32
N LYS A 77 -2.11 -27.71 6.02
CA LYS A 77 -1.30 -26.95 6.99
C LYS A 77 -0.46 -25.86 6.30
N CYS A 78 0.20 -26.20 5.19
CA CYS A 78 0.93 -25.23 4.36
C CYS A 78 0.02 -24.13 3.82
N PHE A 79 -1.18 -24.48 3.34
CA PHE A 79 -2.18 -23.50 2.91
C PHE A 79 -2.55 -22.53 4.03
N LYS A 80 -2.89 -23.04 5.22
CA LYS A 80 -3.28 -22.20 6.37
C LYS A 80 -2.13 -21.30 6.82
N PHE A 81 -0.90 -21.82 6.85
CA PHE A 81 0.28 -21.04 7.21
C PHE A 81 0.54 -19.93 6.18
N ALA A 82 0.60 -20.27 4.90
CA ALA A 82 0.81 -19.31 3.82
C ALA A 82 -0.31 -18.26 3.79
N LYS A 83 -1.57 -18.68 3.96
CA LYS A 83 -2.72 -17.75 4.04
C LYS A 83 -2.58 -16.77 5.20
N ARG A 84 -2.13 -17.23 6.37
CA ARG A 84 -1.84 -16.33 7.50
C ARG A 84 -0.74 -15.34 7.14
N TYR A 85 0.41 -15.84 6.69
CA TYR A 85 1.55 -15.00 6.29
C TYR A 85 1.17 -13.92 5.27
N PHE A 86 0.51 -14.30 4.17
CA PHE A 86 0.13 -13.37 3.10
C PHE A 86 -1.00 -12.40 3.48
N ASN A 87 -1.81 -12.73 4.49
CA ASN A 87 -2.85 -11.82 4.98
C ASN A 87 -2.37 -10.88 6.08
N THR A 88 -1.35 -11.27 6.87
CA THR A 88 -0.95 -10.49 8.05
C THR A 88 0.45 -9.92 7.97
N GLU A 89 1.47 -10.73 7.66
CA GLU A 89 2.87 -10.31 7.76
C GLU A 89 3.35 -9.67 6.46
N TYR A 90 3.03 -10.30 5.33
CA TYR A 90 3.43 -9.80 4.01
C TYR A 90 2.92 -8.37 3.74
N PRO A 91 1.63 -8.04 3.95
CA PRO A 91 1.16 -6.68 3.69
C PRO A 91 1.78 -5.66 4.65
N LYS A 92 1.98 -6.01 5.92
CA LYS A 92 2.62 -5.11 6.91
C LYS A 92 4.03 -4.74 6.49
N ALA A 93 4.86 -5.72 6.09
CA ALA A 93 6.22 -5.47 5.64
C ALA A 93 6.26 -4.56 4.41
N ARG A 94 5.29 -4.71 3.48
CA ARG A 94 5.18 -3.85 2.29
C ARG A 94 4.72 -2.44 2.62
N VAL A 95 3.76 -2.29 3.54
CA VAL A 95 3.33 -0.99 4.05
C VAL A 95 4.49 -0.27 4.73
N GLU A 96 5.28 -0.95 5.56
CA GLU A 96 6.48 -0.36 6.18
C GLU A 96 7.54 0.07 5.16
N ALA A 97 7.79 -0.77 4.15
CA ALA A 97 8.70 -0.43 3.05
C ALA A 97 8.23 0.83 2.30
N ASN A 98 6.93 0.93 1.99
CA ASN A 98 6.35 2.10 1.35
C ASN A 98 6.33 3.34 2.27
N ARG A 99 6.14 3.15 3.57
CA ARG A 99 6.27 4.24 4.56
C ARG A 99 7.66 4.85 4.56
N ASN A 100 8.70 4.02 4.49
CA ASN A 100 10.09 4.48 4.39
C ASN A 100 10.37 5.25 3.08
N ILE A 101 9.72 4.87 1.98
CA ILE A 101 9.78 5.61 0.72
C ILE A 101 9.06 6.96 0.89
N MET A 102 7.86 6.98 1.46
CA MET A 102 7.08 8.21 1.67
C MET A 102 7.82 9.22 2.55
N LEU A 103 8.48 8.77 3.61
CA LEU A 103 9.33 9.61 4.47
C LEU A 103 10.49 10.26 3.72
N LYS A 104 10.97 9.64 2.63
CA LYS A 104 12.01 10.20 1.76
C LYS A 104 11.46 11.08 0.65
N VAL A 105 10.17 10.97 0.32
CA VAL A 105 9.58 11.67 -0.83
C VAL A 105 8.84 12.93 -0.38
N ILE A 106 8.20 12.89 0.79
CA ILE A 106 7.31 13.94 1.28
C ILE A 106 7.83 14.46 2.61
N ASP A 107 7.98 15.78 2.69
CA ASP A 107 8.37 16.46 3.92
C ASP A 107 7.24 16.39 4.97
N ALA A 108 7.60 16.37 6.26
CA ALA A 108 6.66 16.17 7.36
C ALA A 108 5.53 17.21 7.41
N GLU A 109 5.84 18.45 7.02
CA GLU A 109 4.87 19.55 6.97
C GLU A 109 3.80 19.37 5.88
N ASP A 110 4.08 18.58 4.83
CA ASP A 110 3.19 18.41 3.68
C ASP A 110 2.55 17.01 3.61
N ALA A 111 2.94 16.07 4.48
CA ALA A 111 2.39 14.71 4.51
C ALA A 111 0.86 14.69 4.73
N ASP A 112 0.36 15.52 5.64
CA ASP A 112 -1.07 15.63 5.92
C ASP A 112 -1.86 16.23 4.73
N ARG A 113 -1.25 17.21 4.05
CA ARG A 113 -1.81 17.84 2.84
C ARG A 113 -1.84 16.87 1.66
N PHE A 114 -0.81 16.04 1.51
CA PHE A 114 -0.84 15.02 0.46
C PHE A 114 -1.90 13.96 0.76
N ALA A 115 -2.07 13.57 2.02
CA ALA A 115 -3.12 12.65 2.44
C ALA A 115 -4.52 13.19 2.10
N SER A 116 -4.80 14.48 2.31
CA SER A 116 -6.10 15.07 1.97
C SER A 116 -6.37 15.14 0.46
N VAL A 117 -5.33 15.18 -0.38
CA VAL A 117 -5.47 15.10 -1.84
C VAL A 117 -5.73 13.67 -2.31
N VAL A 118 -5.09 12.69 -1.66
CA VAL A 118 -5.18 11.27 -2.01
C VAL A 118 -6.53 10.67 -1.59
N GLU A 119 -7.04 11.07 -0.42
CA GLU A 119 -8.29 10.55 0.15
C GLU A 119 -9.51 10.55 -0.80
N PRO A 120 -9.89 11.68 -1.43
CA PRO A 120 -11.04 11.68 -2.34
C PRO A 120 -10.81 10.81 -3.58
N ILE A 121 -9.57 10.69 -4.06
CA ILE A 121 -9.22 9.85 -5.22
C ILE A 121 -9.41 8.38 -4.86
N VAL A 122 -8.93 7.97 -3.69
CA VAL A 122 -9.06 6.59 -3.18
C VAL A 122 -10.52 6.27 -2.91
N ASN A 123 -11.26 7.17 -2.27
CA ASN A 123 -12.68 6.94 -1.97
C ASN A 123 -13.51 6.79 -3.25
N ALA A 124 -13.21 7.58 -4.30
CA ALA A 124 -13.91 7.50 -5.58
C ALA A 124 -13.63 6.17 -6.33
N GLN A 125 -12.39 5.67 -6.29
CA GLN A 125 -11.99 4.48 -7.07
C GLN A 125 -12.11 3.17 -6.30
N TYR A 126 -11.88 3.21 -4.99
CA TYR A 126 -11.68 2.03 -4.14
C TYR A 126 -12.53 2.02 -2.87
N GLY A 127 -13.47 2.95 -2.67
CA GLY A 127 -14.27 3.05 -1.43
C GLY A 127 -15.03 1.76 -1.03
N ASN A 128 -15.30 0.86 -1.98
CA ASN A 128 -15.94 -0.42 -1.72
C ASN A 128 -14.98 -1.54 -1.25
N GLN A 129 -13.66 -1.32 -1.35
CA GLN A 129 -12.64 -2.30 -0.96
C GLN A 129 -12.44 -2.32 0.56
N GLU A 130 -12.24 -3.51 1.14
CA GLU A 130 -12.00 -3.65 2.59
C GLU A 130 -10.75 -2.89 3.05
N TRP A 131 -9.66 -2.95 2.28
CA TRP A 131 -8.41 -2.25 2.62
C TRP A 131 -8.58 -0.72 2.63
N ALA A 132 -9.45 -0.18 1.77
CA ALA A 132 -9.69 1.27 1.69
C ALA A 132 -10.45 1.77 2.93
N LYS A 133 -11.39 0.97 3.43
CA LYS A 133 -12.09 1.25 4.70
C LYS A 133 -11.11 1.27 5.87
N VAL A 134 -10.24 0.25 5.98
CA VAL A 134 -9.20 0.20 7.02
C VAL A 134 -8.24 1.40 6.90
N ALA A 135 -7.85 1.80 5.69
CA ALA A 135 -7.02 2.99 5.50
C ALA A 135 -7.75 4.27 5.96
N SER A 136 -9.04 4.43 5.65
CA SER A 136 -9.83 5.57 6.11
C SER A 136 -9.94 5.63 7.65
N GLU A 137 -10.07 4.49 8.31
CA GLU A 137 -10.08 4.41 9.78
C GLU A 137 -8.73 4.83 10.38
N LEU A 138 -7.61 4.44 9.74
CA LEU A 138 -6.27 4.88 10.15
C LEU A 138 -6.10 6.40 10.06
N ARG A 139 -6.78 7.05 9.11
CA ARG A 139 -6.74 8.51 8.92
C ARG A 139 -7.52 9.27 9.99
N VAL A 140 -8.67 8.74 10.41
CA VAL A 140 -9.58 9.39 11.38
C VAL A 140 -9.12 9.20 12.83
N ARG A 141 -8.21 8.26 13.10
CA ARG A 141 -7.73 7.96 14.45
C ARG A 141 -7.02 9.18 15.08
N PRO A 142 -7.25 9.50 16.38
CA PRO A 142 -6.50 10.55 17.06
C PRO A 142 -5.00 10.21 17.08
N GLY A 143 -4.17 11.15 16.61
CA GLY A 143 -2.74 10.93 16.42
C GLY A 143 -2.39 10.09 15.19
N ALA A 144 -3.28 10.04 14.19
CA ALA A 144 -3.04 9.34 12.94
C ALA A 144 -1.71 9.76 12.29
N ASP A 145 -0.91 8.76 11.93
CA ASP A 145 0.32 8.96 11.16
C ASP A 145 -0.05 9.11 9.66
N PRO A 146 0.09 10.30 9.06
CA PRO A 146 -0.25 10.51 7.65
C PRO A 146 0.58 9.62 6.72
N TYR A 147 1.82 9.29 7.12
CA TYR A 147 2.67 8.40 6.34
C TYR A 147 2.18 6.96 6.34
N LEU A 148 1.61 6.50 7.46
CA LEU A 148 1.04 5.15 7.54
C LEU A 148 -0.22 5.04 6.66
N TYR A 149 -1.06 6.08 6.65
CA TYR A 149 -2.20 6.17 5.74
C TYR A 149 -1.76 6.10 4.27
N LEU A 150 -0.86 7.01 3.86
CA LEU A 150 -0.36 7.08 2.49
C LEU A 150 0.33 5.77 2.07
N ALA A 151 1.17 5.22 2.94
CA ALA A 151 1.84 3.95 2.67
C ALA A 151 0.84 2.80 2.48
N THR A 152 -0.23 2.76 3.28
CA THR A 152 -1.28 1.75 3.13
C THR A 152 -1.97 1.91 1.77
N VAL A 153 -2.36 3.13 1.41
CA VAL A 153 -2.98 3.43 0.11
C VAL A 153 -2.10 2.98 -1.05
N PHE A 154 -0.84 3.42 -1.11
CA PHE A 154 0.03 3.10 -2.26
C PHE A 154 0.53 1.65 -2.28
N THR A 155 0.38 0.92 -1.17
CA THR A 155 0.63 -0.52 -1.15
C THR A 155 -0.49 -1.28 -1.86
N PHE A 156 -1.75 -0.88 -1.71
CA PHE A 156 -2.88 -1.58 -2.33
C PHE A 156 -3.35 -0.95 -3.64
N ALA A 157 -3.08 0.33 -3.86
CA ALA A 157 -3.43 1.10 -5.05
C ALA A 157 -2.25 1.99 -5.50
N PRO A 158 -1.15 1.39 -5.99
CA PRO A 158 0.00 2.16 -6.50
C PRO A 158 -0.38 3.08 -7.67
N ASP A 159 -1.42 2.70 -8.43
CA ASP A 159 -1.93 3.47 -9.57
C ASP A 159 -2.48 4.85 -9.18
N CYS A 160 -2.86 5.04 -7.90
CA CYS A 160 -3.28 6.34 -7.38
C CYS A 160 -2.14 7.37 -7.32
N TRP A 161 -0.88 6.96 -7.45
CA TRP A 161 0.28 7.86 -7.35
C TRP A 161 0.27 8.96 -8.43
N LYS A 162 0.06 8.57 -9.69
CA LYS A 162 0.02 9.51 -10.83
C LYS A 162 -1.14 10.53 -10.74
N PRO A 163 -2.41 10.13 -10.50
CA PRO A 163 -3.50 11.09 -10.37
C PRO A 163 -3.35 11.95 -9.10
N ALA A 164 -2.81 11.42 -7.99
CA ALA A 164 -2.57 12.21 -6.79
C ALA A 164 -1.51 13.29 -7.01
N THR A 165 -0.35 12.94 -7.58
CA THR A 165 0.71 13.91 -7.91
C THR A 165 0.24 14.95 -8.91
N ARG A 166 -0.49 14.55 -9.97
CA ARG A 166 -1.13 15.48 -10.91
C ARG A 166 -2.08 16.45 -10.20
N ARG A 167 -2.92 15.96 -9.30
CA ARG A 167 -3.86 16.79 -8.55
C ARG A 167 -3.16 17.81 -7.65
N VAL A 168 -2.01 17.47 -7.07
CA VAL A 168 -1.17 18.44 -6.34
C VAL A 168 -0.66 19.54 -7.27
N TYR A 169 -0.18 19.20 -8.48
CA TYR A 169 0.24 20.22 -9.45
C TYR A 169 -0.93 21.10 -9.89
N ASP A 170 -2.10 20.51 -10.17
CA ASP A 170 -3.30 21.28 -10.53
C ASP A 170 -3.69 22.24 -9.40
N LEU A 171 -3.63 21.79 -8.14
CA LEU A 171 -3.91 22.63 -6.97
C LEU A 171 -2.86 23.75 -6.79
N HIS A 172 -1.59 23.45 -7.06
CA HIS A 172 -0.53 24.45 -7.06
C HIS A 172 -0.74 25.50 -8.16
N LEU A 173 -1.09 25.08 -9.37
CA LEU A 173 -1.36 25.97 -10.51
C LEU A 173 -2.64 26.79 -10.31
N SER A 174 -3.68 26.20 -9.71
CA SER A 174 -4.92 26.94 -9.36
C SER A 174 -4.74 27.88 -8.16
N GLY A 175 -3.66 27.73 -7.40
CA GLY A 175 -3.29 28.57 -6.27
C GLY A 175 -2.66 29.91 -6.64
N VAL A 176 -2.57 30.25 -7.94
CA VAL A 176 -2.29 31.62 -8.39
C VAL A 176 -3.62 32.32 -8.71
N VAL A 177 -4.31 32.74 -7.67
CA VAL A 177 -5.03 34.01 -7.71
C VAL A 177 -4.22 34.94 -6.82
N PRO A 178 -3.42 35.89 -7.35
CA PRO A 178 -3.10 37.07 -6.57
C PRO A 178 -4.45 37.72 -6.32
N ASP A 179 -4.95 37.66 -5.09
CA ASP A 179 -6.04 38.56 -4.71
C ASP A 179 -5.50 39.97 -5.00
N GLN A 180 -6.08 40.55 -6.05
CA GLN A 180 -5.81 41.87 -6.53
C GLN A 180 -6.31 42.85 -5.48
N ALA A 181 -5.40 43.74 -5.06
CA ALA A 181 -5.61 45.11 -4.58
C ALA A 181 -6.59 45.33 -3.40
#